data_AF-A0A969E2W2-F1
#
_entry.id   AF-A0A969E2W2-F1
#
_cell.length_a   1.000
_cell.length_b   1.000
_cell.length_c   1.000
_cell.angle_alpha   90.00
_cell.angle_beta   90.00
_cell.angle_gamma   90.00
#
_symmetry.space_group_name_H-M   'P 1'
#
loop_
_entity.id
_entity.type
_entity.pdbx_description
1 polymer ?
#
loop_
_entity_poly.entity_id
_entity_poly.type
_entity_poly.pdbx_seq_one_letter_code
_entity_poly.pdbx_strand_id
1 'polypeptide(L)' 'MEKQLQIKSESQYERILERVFSLTHKKISQNSAEARELEWLTRLIEAYEHKFYPLVSAL' A
#
# COMPACT_ATOMS: atom_id res chain seq x y z
N MET A 1 12.24 15.89 -9.19
CA MET A 1 10.79 15.61 -9.23
C MET A 1 10.60 14.13 -8.99
N GLU A 2 10.26 13.73 -7.77
CA GLU A 2 9.85 12.36 -7.49
C GLU A 2 8.53 12.14 -8.19
N LYS A 3 8.55 11.31 -9.24
CA LYS A 3 7.37 10.93 -10.00
C LYS A 3 6.45 10.21 -9.02
N GLN A 4 5.39 10.87 -8.54
CA GLN A 4 4.41 10.24 -7.65
C GLN A 4 3.95 8.94 -8.31
N LEU A 5 4.38 7.80 -7.75
CA LEU A 5 3.82 6.52 -8.10
C LEU A 5 2.41 6.49 -7.51
N GLN A 6 1.44 6.24 -8.38
CA GLN A 6 0.02 6.28 -8.05
C GLN A 6 -0.61 4.97 -8.52
N ILE A 7 -1.47 4.41 -7.68
CA ILE A 7 -2.38 3.34 -8.05
C ILE A 7 -3.42 3.95 -9.01
N LYS A 8 -3.55 3.39 -10.22
CA LYS A 8 -4.36 3.96 -11.31
C LYS A 8 -5.69 3.27 -11.52
N SER A 9 -5.86 2.08 -10.96
CA SER A 9 -7.10 1.31 -11.09
C SER A 9 -7.33 0.45 -9.86
N GLU A 10 -8.59 0.07 -9.67
CA GLU A 10 -9.02 -0.85 -8.62
C GLU A 10 -8.31 -2.21 -8.72
N SER A 11 -8.14 -2.78 -9.91
CA SER A 11 -7.37 -4.03 -10.06
C SER A 11 -5.88 -3.90 -9.73
N GLN A 12 -5.30 -2.70 -9.76
CA GLN A 12 -3.94 -2.49 -9.22
C GLN A 12 -3.97 -2.41 -7.70
N TYR A 13 -4.97 -1.75 -7.15
CA TYR A 13 -5.23 -1.67 -5.71
C TYR A 13 -5.39 -3.07 -5.09
N GLU A 14 -6.26 -3.90 -5.66
CA GLU A 14 -6.50 -5.29 -5.19
C GLU A 14 -5.22 -6.14 -5.19
N ARG A 15 -4.44 -6.10 -6.28
CA ARG A 15 -3.17 -6.83 -6.36
C ARG A 15 -2.15 -6.36 -5.32
N ILE A 16 -2.15 -5.07 -5.01
CA ILE A 16 -1.30 -4.49 -3.96
C ILE A 16 -1.77 -4.98 -2.59
N LEU A 17 -3.08 -5.02 -2.32
CA LEU A 17 -3.64 -5.57 -1.09
C LEU A 17 -3.28 -7.06 -0.91
N GLU A 18 -3.43 -7.88 -1.95
CA GLU A 18 -3.04 -9.30 -1.93
C GLU A 18 -1.55 -9.47 -1.62
N ARG A 19 -0.71 -8.60 -2.19
CA ARG A 19 0.74 -8.63 -1.94
C ARG A 19 1.05 -8.25 -0.49
N VAL A 20 0.45 -7.19 0.03
CA VAL A 20 0.60 -6.79 1.43
C VAL A 20 0.15 -7.92 2.36
N PHE A 21 -1.01 -8.51 2.12
CA PHE A 21 -1.51 -9.66 2.87
C PHE A 21 -0.51 -10.83 2.88
N SER A 22 0.07 -11.14 1.71
CA SER A 22 1.08 -12.19 1.59
C SER A 22 2.38 -11.87 2.36
N LEU A 23 2.77 -10.60 2.43
CA LEU A 23 3.97 -10.16 3.13
C LEU A 23 3.76 -10.13 4.65
N THR A 24 2.59 -9.75 5.14
CA THR A 24 2.28 -9.72 6.59
C THR A 24 2.18 -11.10 7.21
N HIS A 25 1.84 -12.13 6.42
CA HIS A 25 1.81 -13.53 6.86
C HIS A 25 3.16 -14.24 6.78
N LYS A 26 4.20 -13.56 6.29
CA LYS A 26 5.57 -14.08 6.28
C LYS A 26 6.36 -13.56 7.46
N LYS A 27 7.28 -14.38 7.96
CA LYS A 27 8.29 -13.93 8.93
C LYS A 27 9.36 -13.12 8.18
N ILE A 28 9.11 -11.83 8.02
CA ILE A 28 10.02 -10.88 7.35
C ILE A 28 11.01 -10.28 8.36
N SER A 29 12.27 -10.12 7.94
CA SER A 29 13.29 -9.39 8.72
C SER A 29 13.18 -7.90 8.44
N GLN A 30 13.34 -7.05 9.46
CA GLN A 30 13.17 -5.58 9.33
C GLN A 30 14.08 -4.94 8.27
N ASN A 31 15.24 -5.53 7.98
CA ASN A 31 16.19 -5.00 6.99
C ASN A 31 16.08 -5.70 5.62
N SER A 32 15.08 -6.55 5.42
CA SER A 32 14.92 -7.28 4.17
C SER A 32 14.37 -6.41 3.04
N ALA A 33 14.45 -6.90 1.80
CA ALA A 33 13.83 -6.21 0.68
C ALA A 33 12.30 -6.19 0.81
N GLU A 34 11.73 -7.26 1.37
CA GLU A 34 10.30 -7.41 1.64
C GLU A 34 9.77 -6.41 2.67
N ALA A 35 10.56 -6.08 3.70
CA ALA A 35 10.17 -5.04 4.66
C ALA A 35 10.08 -3.66 4.00
N ARG A 36 11.05 -3.33 3.14
CA ARG A 36 11.05 -2.10 2.33
C ARG A 36 9.91 -2.08 1.31
N GLU A 37 9.63 -3.23 0.69
CA GLU A 37 8.49 -3.41 -0.20
C GLU A 37 7.17 -3.18 0.54
N LEU A 38 7.00 -3.77 1.72
CA LEU A 38 5.80 -3.61 2.53
C LEU A 38 5.57 -2.15 2.92
N GLU A 39 6.60 -1.44 3.40
CA GLU A 39 6.51 -0.01 3.70
C GLU A 39 6.07 0.80 2.48
N TRP A 40 6.66 0.50 1.33
CA TRP A 40 6.34 1.18 0.08
C TRP A 40 4.90 0.91 -0.39
N LEU A 41 4.43 -0.33 -0.32
CA LEU A 41 3.06 -0.71 -0.69
C LEU A 41 2.02 -0.05 0.23
N THR A 42 2.28 0.01 1.53
CA THR A 42 1.38 0.67 2.49
C THR A 42 1.22 2.16 2.17
N ARG A 43 2.30 2.87 1.80
CA ARG A 43 2.21 4.28 1.37
C ARG A 43 1.37 4.47 0.11
N LEU A 44 1.44 3.52 -0.83
CA LEU A 44 0.62 3.57 -2.04
C LEU A 44 -0.87 3.36 -1.74
N ILE A 45 -1.19 2.42 -0.84
CA ILE A 45 -2.55 2.17 -0.36
C ILE A 45 -3.09 3.43 0.31
N GLU A 46 -2.37 4.00 1.27
CA GLU A 46 -2.79 5.19 2.01
C GLU A 46 -3.09 6.36 1.08
N ALA A 47 -2.21 6.62 0.10
CA ALA A 47 -2.42 7.69 -0.88
C ALA A 47 -3.65 7.44 -1.78
N TYR A 48 -3.92 6.19 -2.13
CA TYR A 48 -5.12 5.82 -2.90
C TYR A 48 -6.39 5.95 -2.06
N GLU A 49 -6.41 5.39 -0.85
CA GLU A 49 -7.54 5.45 0.06
C GLU A 49 -7.88 6.90 0.44
N HIS A 50 -6.89 7.73 0.75
CA HIS A 50 -7.14 9.15 1.03
C HIS A 50 -7.82 9.89 -0.14
N LYS A 51 -7.57 9.47 -1.38
CA LYS A 51 -8.17 10.04 -2.58
C LYS A 51 -9.59 9.50 -2.87
N PHE A 52 -9.83 8.22 -2.65
CA PHE A 52 -11.05 7.52 -3.10
C PHE A 52 -12.00 7.13 -1.97
N TYR A 53 -11.47 6.89 -0.77
CA TYR A 53 -12.19 6.61 0.47
C TYR A 53 -11.74 7.61 1.54
N PRO A 54 -11.94 8.92 1.32
CA PRO A 54 -11.59 9.90 2.34
C PRO A 54 -12.31 9.49 3.62
N LEU A 55 -11.56 9.28 4.70
CA LEU A 55 -12.13 9.08 6.02
C LEU A 55 -12.91 10.35 6.34
N VAL A 56 -14.20 10.36 6.02
CA VAL A 56 -15.12 11.31 6.58
C VAL A 56 -15.08 10.97 8.05
N SER A 57 -14.44 11.83 8.86
CA SER A 57 -14.60 11.82 10.30
C SER A 57 -16.09 12.04 10.55
N ALA A 58 -16.87 10.95 10.54
CA ALA A 58 -18.22 10.94 11.02
C ALA A 58 -18.12 11.18 12.52
N LEU A 59 -18.37 12.44 12.89
CA LEU A 59 -18.74 12.88 14.23
C LEU A 59 -19.89 12.02 14.78
#